data_AF-A0A1F5YRG7-F1
#
_entry.id   AF-A0A1F5YRG7-F1
#
_cell.length_a   1.000
_cell.length_b   1.000
_cell.length_c   1.000
_cell.angle_alpha   90.00
_cell.angle_beta   90.00
_cell.angle_gamma   90.00
#
_symmetry.space_group_name_H-M   'P 1'
#
loop_
_entity.id
_entity.type
_entity.pdbx_description
1 polymer ?
#
loop_
_entity_poly.entity_id
_entity_poly.type
_entity_poly.pdbx_seq_one_letter_code
_entity_poly.pdbx_strand_id
1 'polypeptide(L)' 'MKQKIIKAGPHSLAVVIPAPFIHALGINKGESVDVETDSEKGQVKLRFKGNLQQLALPQSNLLKVKKQRQD' A
#
# COMPACT_ATOMS: atom_id res chain seq x y z
N MET A 1 -4.94 4.31 -15.96
CA MET A 1 -6.00 3.79 -15.08
C MET A 1 -6.96 4.93 -14.78
N LYS A 2 -8.28 4.73 -14.90
CA LYS A 2 -9.30 5.72 -14.55
C LYS A 2 -10.09 5.18 -13.36
N GLN A 3 -10.35 6.01 -12.35
CA GLN A 3 -11.14 5.63 -11.19
C GLN A 3 -12.41 6.46 -11.09
N LYS A 4 -13.46 5.83 -10.56
CA LYS A 4 -14.74 6.48 -10.34
C LYS A 4 -14.67 7.30 -9.05
N ILE A 5 -15.18 8.51 -9.11
CA ILE A 5 -15.48 9.34 -7.94
C ILE A 5 -16.88 8.96 -7.47
N ILE A 6 -17.01 8.66 -6.18
CA ILE A 6 -18.28 8.31 -5.54
C ILE A 6 -18.62 9.32 -4.47
N LYS A 7 -19.92 9.45 -4.16
CA LYS A 7 -20.39 10.26 -3.04
C LYS A 7 -20.03 9.54 -1.73
N ALA A 8 -19.38 10.26 -0.83
CA ALA A 8 -19.03 9.78 0.51
C ALA A 8 -19.64 10.73 1.53
N GLY A 9 -20.89 10.50 1.93
CA GLY A 9 -21.61 11.39 2.84
C GLY A 9 -22.27 12.61 2.17
N PRO A 10 -22.86 13.54 2.95
CA PRO A 10 -23.66 14.64 2.41
C PRO A 10 -22.86 15.65 1.58
N HIS A 11 -21.63 15.96 1.99
CA HIS A 11 -20.81 17.04 1.43
C HIS A 11 -19.40 16.61 1.01
N SER A 12 -19.18 15.31 0.80
CA SER A 12 -17.86 14.80 0.45
C SER A 12 -17.91 13.77 -0.67
N LEU A 13 -16.78 13.68 -1.38
CA LEU A 13 -16.53 12.74 -2.47
C LEU A 13 -15.34 11.86 -2.08
N ALA A 14 -15.32 10.64 -2.61
CA ALA A 14 -14.23 9.70 -2.44
C ALA A 14 -13.80 9.11 -3.78
N VAL A 15 -12.52 8.78 -3.89
CA VAL A 15 -11.95 8.02 -5.01
C VAL A 15 -11.69 6.60 -4.54
N VAL A 16 -12.10 5.63 -5.33
CA VAL A 16 -11.83 4.22 -5.02
C VAL A 16 -10.36 3.92 -5.29
N ILE A 17 -9.63 3.52 -4.25
CA ILE A 17 -8.25 3.04 -4.35
C ILE A 17 -8.28 1.53 -4.68
N PRO A 18 -7.68 1.07 -5.78
CA PRO A 18 -7.66 -0.34 -6.14
C PRO A 18 -6.94 -1.23 -5.14
N ALA A 19 -7.38 -2.49 -5.04
CA ALA A 19 -6.76 -3.52 -4.20
C ALA A 19 -5.23 -3.66 -4.40
N PRO A 20 -4.69 -3.63 -5.64
CA PRO A 20 -3.24 -3.70 -5.83
C PRO A 20 -2.46 -2.58 -5.15
N PHE A 21 -3.01 -1.37 -5.08
CA PHE A 21 -2.36 -0.21 -4.46
C PHE A 21 -2.34 -0.34 -2.93
N ILE A 22 -3.47 -0.71 -2.33
CA ILE A 22 -3.54 -0.88 -0.87
C ILE A 22 -2.60 -2.00 -0.40
N HIS A 23 -2.46 -3.09 -1.18
CA HIS A 23 -1.56 -4.19 -0.85
C HIS A 23 -0.10 -3.80 -1.05
N ALA A 24 0.23 -3.14 -2.17
CA ALA A 24 1.61 -2.74 -2.47
C ALA A 24 2.15 -1.70 -1.49
N LEU A 25 1.29 -0.81 -0.98
CA LEU A 25 1.65 0.29 -0.08
C LEU A 25 1.35 -0.02 1.39
N GLY A 26 0.80 -1.19 1.70
CA GLY A 26 0.45 -1.58 3.07
C GLY A 26 -0.57 -0.65 3.74
N ILE A 27 -1.51 -0.09 2.96
CA ILE A 27 -2.50 0.87 3.44
C ILE A 27 -3.64 0.13 4.15
N ASN A 28 -3.94 0.54 5.38
CA ASN A 28 -5.01 -0.07 6.16
C ASN A 28 -6.25 0.84 6.28
N LYS A 29 -7.42 0.22 6.47
CA LYS A 29 -8.66 0.96 6.75
C LYS A 29 -8.54 1.68 8.09
N GLY A 30 -8.98 2.93 8.15
CA GLY A 30 -8.94 3.77 9.35
C GLY A 30 -7.62 4.52 9.55
N GLU A 31 -6.64 4.35 8.66
CA GLU A 31 -5.40 5.13 8.69
C GLU A 31 -5.65 6.57 8.20
N SER A 32 -5.01 7.54 8.86
CA SER A 32 -4.99 8.93 8.42
C SER A 32 -3.94 9.13 7.32
N VAL A 33 -4.29 9.93 6.32
CA VAL A 33 -3.43 10.25 5.17
C VAL A 33 -3.19 11.76 5.11
N ASP A 34 -1.97 12.17 4.77
CA ASP A 34 -1.67 13.57 4.51
C ASP A 34 -2.06 13.92 3.07
N VAL A 35 -2.77 15.04 2.90
CA VAL A 35 -3.30 15.48 1.61
C VAL A 35 -2.70 16.83 1.24
N GLU A 36 -2.01 16.88 0.12
CA GLU A 36 -1.49 18.11 -0.48
C GLU A 36 -2.21 18.36 -1.81
N THR A 37 -2.74 19.57 -1.99
CA THR A 37 -3.42 19.97 -3.23
C THR A 37 -2.56 20.93 -4.03
N ASP A 38 -2.31 20.60 -5.30
CA ASP A 38 -1.71 21.49 -6.29
C ASP A 38 -2.84 21.99 -7.20
N SER A 39 -3.41 23.14 -6.84
CA SER A 39 -4.59 23.72 -7.50
C SER A 39 -4.30 24.19 -8.92
N GLU A 40 -3.07 24.62 -9.21
CA GLU A 40 -2.67 25.07 -10.55
C GLU A 40 -2.70 23.91 -11.56
N LYS A 41 -2.31 22.72 -11.11
CA LYS A 41 -2.29 21.51 -11.94
C LYS A 41 -3.54 20.64 -11.79
N GLY A 42 -4.45 21.00 -10.88
CA GLY A 42 -5.60 20.17 -10.53
C GLY A 42 -5.22 18.80 -9.97
N GLN A 43 -4.12 18.72 -9.23
CA GLN A 43 -3.60 17.46 -8.68
C GLN A 43 -3.81 17.37 -7.18
N VAL A 44 -4.11 16.16 -6.71
CA VAL A 44 -4.15 15.82 -5.28
C VAL A 44 -3.10 14.77 -5.02
N LYS A 45 -2.18 15.06 -4.09
CA LYS A 45 -1.15 14.13 -3.64
C LYS A 45 -1.54 13.58 -2.28
N LEU A 46 -1.65 12.27 -2.20
CA LEU A 46 -1.94 11.54 -0.96
C LEU A 46 -0.65 10.89 -0.47
N ARG A 47 -0.24 11.20 0.75
CA ARG A 47 0.92 10.58 1.39
C ARG A 47 0.43 9.68 2.52
N PHE A 48 0.49 8.37 2.27
CA PHE A 48 0.16 7.34 3.26
C PHE A 48 1.36 7.10 4.16
N LYS A 49 1.11 6.78 5.45
CA LYS A 49 2.16 6.41 6.39
C LYS A 49 2.52 4.92 6.29
N GLY A 50 1.70 4.17 5.54
CA GLY A 50 1.93 2.80 5.11
C GLY A 50 3.40 2.50 4.84
N ASN A 51 3.89 1.51 5.57
CA ASN A 51 5.27 1.07 5.67
C ASN A 51 5.90 1.03 4.26
N LEU A 52 6.89 1.91 4.01
CA LEU A 52 7.86 1.75 2.92
C LEU A 52 8.21 0.26 2.90
N GLN A 53 7.77 -0.45 1.86
CA GLN A 53 7.89 -1.90 1.74
C GLN A 53 9.16 -2.36 2.43
N GLN A 54 9.03 -3.00 3.60
CA GLN A 54 10.16 -3.68 4.21
C GLN A 54 10.66 -4.61 3.11
N LEU A 55 11.85 -4.32 2.58
CA LEU A 55 12.47 -5.13 1.52
C LEU A 55 12.32 -6.58 1.97
N ALA A 56 11.53 -7.35 1.23
CA ALA A 56 11.37 -8.76 1.54
C ALA A 56 12.78 -9.35 1.46
N LEU A 57 13.30 -9.81 2.61
CA LEU A 57 14.56 -10.52 2.62
C LEU A 57 14.40 -11.67 1.62
N PRO A 58 15.32 -11.81 0.64
CA PRO A 58 15.24 -12.91 -0.29
C PRO A 58 15.19 -14.19 0.54
N GLN A 59 14.19 -15.04 0.28
CA GLN A 59 14.11 -16.38 0.84
C GLN A 59 15.23 -17.24 0.22
N SER A 60 16.49 -16.88 0.45
CA SER A 60 17.62 -17.74 0.14
C SER A 60 17.63 -18.84 1.18
N ASN A 61 16.91 -19.92 0.87
CA ASN A 61 17.19 -21.29 1.30
C ASN A 61 17.97 -21.36 2.63
N LEU A 62 17.28 -21.11 3.75
CA LEU A 62 17.80 -21.47 5.06
C LEU A 62 18.03 -22.98 5.02
N LEU A 63 19.32 -23.30 4.92
CA LEU A 63 19.90 -24.57 4.55
C LEU A 63 19.17 -25.71 5.26
N LYS A 64 18.47 -26.55 4.48
CA LYS A 64 18.14 -27.92 4.88
C LYS A 64 19.46 -28.67 5.07
N VAL A 65 20.12 -28.53 6.21
CA VAL A 65 21.15 -29.47 6.63
C VAL A 65 20.45 -30.68 7.24
N LYS A 66 19.90 -31.53 6.37
CA LYS A 66 19.71 -32.95 6.71
C LYS A 66 21.06 -33.62 6.52
N LYS A 67 21.81 -33.84 7.60
CA LYS A 67 22.93 -34.80 7.58
C LYS A 67 22.65 -35.89 8.60
N GLN A 68 21.93 -36.91 8.13
CA GLN A 68 22.04 -38.28 8.63
C GLN A 68 23.45 -38.78 8.29
N ARG A 69 24.21 -39.21 9.31
CA ARG A 69 25.20 -40.32 9.32
C ARG A 69 25.28 -40.74 10.80
N GLN A 70 24.71 -41.88 11.22
CA GLN A 70 25.32 -43.23 11.17
C GLN A 70 26.80 -43.16 11.52
N ASP A 71 27.12 -43.42 12.80
CA ASP A 71 27.92 -44.56 13.27
C ASP A 71 27.56 -44.84 14.74
#